data_AF-A0A2N1U4S7-F1
#
_entry.id   AF-A0A2N1U4S7-F1
#
_cell.length_a   1.000
_cell.length_b   1.000
_cell.length_c   1.000
_cell.angle_alpha   90.00
_cell.angle_beta   90.00
_cell.angle_gamma   90.00
#
_symmetry.space_group_name_H-M   'P 1'
#
loop_
_entity.id
_entity.type
_entity.pdbx_description
1 polymer ?
#
loop_
_entity_poly.entity_id
_entity_poly.type
_entity_poly.pdbx_seq_one_letter_code
_entity_poly.pdbx_strand_id
1 'polypeptide(L)'
;MLKIKKNGLTLVEILVAIAIVALLAAGLYSVSQYVDRQAKIKLTESTIAILTAAIDEYHDFYKKFPALDDVYPSGCDSPIEKLYYRLGLAPDAKKILGHINRSLIKNADGDDFPEVVDAWGKEFDYSYTGVENFPVITSAGPDGDFGETDPGKKEDNITSR
;
A
#
# COMPACT_ATOMS: atom_id res chain seq x y z
N MET A 1 -18.01 60.97 -25.90
CA MET A 1 -17.50 59.70 -26.47
C MET A 1 -16.25 59.30 -25.69
N LEU A 2 -16.35 58.32 -24.77
CA LEU A 2 -15.26 57.90 -23.88
C LEU A 2 -14.26 57.02 -24.65
N LYS A 3 -13.00 57.44 -24.71
CA LYS A 3 -11.90 56.69 -25.34
C LYS A 3 -11.37 55.67 -24.34
N ILE A 4 -11.67 54.38 -24.54
CA ILE A 4 -11.09 53.31 -23.74
C ILE A 4 -9.63 53.14 -24.18
N LYS A 5 -8.66 53.46 -23.30
CA LYS A 5 -7.25 53.11 -23.53
C LYS A 5 -7.10 51.59 -23.47
N LYS A 6 -6.66 50.98 -24.57
CA LYS A 6 -6.18 49.59 -24.57
C LYS A 6 -4.72 49.61 -24.16
N ASN A 7 -4.43 49.30 -22.91
CA ASN A 7 -3.06 49.05 -22.45
C ASN A 7 -2.73 47.58 -22.81
N GLY A 8 -1.74 47.36 -23.66
CA GLY A 8 -1.24 46.02 -23.99
C GLY A 8 -0.19 45.57 -22.98
N LEU A 9 -0.18 44.29 -22.62
CA LEU A 9 0.87 43.68 -21.79
C LEU A 9 2.23 43.79 -22.49
N THR A 10 3.26 44.19 -21.74
CA THR A 10 4.63 44.25 -22.25
C THR A 10 5.26 42.86 -22.29
N LEU A 11 6.22 42.64 -23.21
CA LEU A 11 6.98 41.38 -23.26
C LEU A 11 7.66 41.06 -21.92
N VAL A 12 8.14 42.10 -21.23
CA VAL A 12 8.80 41.98 -19.92
C VAL A 12 7.81 41.51 -18.85
N GLU A 13 6.60 42.07 -18.80
CA GLU A 13 5.57 41.62 -17.84
C GLU A 13 5.20 40.16 -18.04
N ILE A 14 5.02 39.72 -19.29
CA ILE A 14 4.73 38.31 -19.59
C ILE A 14 5.90 37.43 -19.18
N LEU A 15 7.15 37.84 -19.43
CA LEU A 15 8.35 37.07 -19.08
C LEU A 15 8.53 36.95 -17.56
N VAL A 16 8.31 38.03 -16.81
CA VAL A 16 8.34 38.01 -15.34
C VAL A 16 7.21 37.16 -14.79
N ALA A 17 6.00 37.26 -15.35
CA ALA A 17 4.86 36.48 -14.90
C ALA A 17 5.10 34.96 -15.08
N ILE A 18 5.56 34.53 -16.26
CA ILE A 18 5.85 33.10 -16.50
C ILE A 18 7.00 32.60 -15.63
N ALA A 19 8.02 33.44 -15.35
CA ALA A 19 9.11 33.07 -14.46
C ALA A 19 8.63 32.83 -13.02
N ILE A 20 7.75 33.70 -12.51
CA ILE A 20 7.14 33.54 -11.18
C ILE A 20 6.27 32.28 -11.14
N VAL A 21 5.40 32.08 -12.14
CA VAL A 21 4.52 30.90 -12.20
C VAL A 21 5.33 29.60 -12.28
N ALA A 22 6.41 29.56 -13.07
CA ALA A 22 7.28 28.39 -13.16
C ALA A 22 7.94 28.05 -11.82
N LEU A 23 8.41 29.06 -11.08
CA LEU A 23 9.02 28.88 -9.76
C LEU A 23 8.01 28.35 -8.73
N LEU A 24 6.79 28.89 -8.73
CA LEU A 24 5.71 28.41 -7.86
C LEU A 24 5.30 26.97 -8.21
N ALA A 25 5.17 26.64 -9.49
CA ALA A 25 4.82 25.30 -9.94
C ALA A 25 5.87 24.26 -9.53
N ALA A 26 7.16 24.58 -9.64
CA ALA A 26 8.24 23.70 -9.20
C ALA A 26 8.19 23.42 -7.68
N GLY A 27 7.91 24.44 -6.86
CA GLY A 27 7.75 24.28 -5.42
C GLY A 27 6.57 23.36 -5.05
N LEU A 28 5.43 23.53 -5.71
CA LEU A 28 4.23 22.71 -5.48
C LEU A 28 4.47 21.23 -5.80
N TYR A 29 5.22 20.94 -6.87
CA TYR A 29 5.52 19.56 -7.27
C TYR A 29 6.28 18.78 -6.18
N SER A 30 7.29 19.40 -5.57
CA SER A 30 8.09 18.77 -4.51
C SER A 30 7.25 18.44 -3.26
N VAL A 31 6.39 19.37 -2.83
CA VAL A 31 5.48 19.15 -1.69
C VAL A 31 4.50 18.02 -1.99
N SER A 32 3.96 17.98 -3.22
CA SER A 32 3.01 16.93 -3.62
C SER A 32 3.61 15.53 -3.53
N GLN A 33 4.86 15.34 -3.98
CA GLN A 33 5.53 14.03 -3.90
C GLN A 33 5.75 13.58 -2.45
N TYR A 34 6.13 14.51 -1.57
CA TYR A 34 6.31 14.21 -0.15
C TYR A 34 5.00 13.78 0.51
N VAL A 35 3.90 14.52 0.25
CA VAL A 35 2.58 14.21 0.79
C VAL A 35 2.07 12.85 0.28
N ASP A 36 2.22 12.57 -1.03
CA ASP A 36 1.82 11.28 -1.61
C ASP A 36 2.58 10.12 -0.96
N ARG A 37 3.90 10.24 -0.78
CA ARG A 37 4.71 9.20 -0.12
C ARG A 37 4.24 8.95 1.32
N GLN A 38 3.99 10.01 2.09
CA GLN A 38 3.51 9.87 3.47
C GLN A 38 2.10 9.25 3.54
N ALA A 39 1.23 9.58 2.59
CA ALA A 39 -0.10 8.97 2.50
C ALA A 39 -0.01 7.47 2.19
N LYS A 40 0.88 7.06 1.28
CA LYS A 40 1.13 5.66 0.93
C LYS A 40 1.70 4.85 2.10
N ILE A 41 2.65 5.40 2.84
CA ILE A 41 3.17 4.78 4.07
C ILE A 41 2.05 4.55 5.07
N LYS A 42 1.26 5.58 5.38
CA LYS A 42 0.14 5.47 6.34
C LYS A 42 -0.94 4.49 5.89
N LEU A 43 -1.26 4.46 4.60
CA LEU A 43 -2.21 3.50 4.05
C LEU A 43 -1.70 2.06 4.19
N THR A 44 -0.40 1.85 3.97
CA THR A 44 0.27 0.55 4.14
C THR A 44 0.27 0.12 5.60
N GLU A 45 0.68 0.99 6.52
CA GLU A 45 0.64 0.74 7.98
C GLU A 45 -0.77 0.41 8.46
N SER A 46 -1.78 1.17 8.00
CA SER A 46 -3.18 0.90 8.32
C SER A 46 -3.64 -0.46 7.80
N THR A 47 -3.18 -0.87 6.61
CA THR A 47 -3.55 -2.16 6.01
C THR A 47 -2.90 -3.31 6.77
N ILE A 48 -1.63 -3.16 7.16
CA ILE A 48 -0.95 -4.11 8.06
C ILE A 48 -1.73 -4.25 9.38
N ALA A 49 -2.13 -3.14 10.00
CA ALA A 49 -2.90 -3.19 11.25
C ALA A 49 -4.24 -3.93 11.10
N ILE A 50 -4.92 -3.77 9.96
CA ILE A 50 -6.16 -4.50 9.66
C ILE A 50 -5.88 -6.00 9.47
N LEU A 51 -4.82 -6.36 8.73
CA LEU A 51 -4.42 -7.76 8.53
C LEU A 51 -4.02 -8.42 9.84
N THR A 52 -3.22 -7.75 10.67
CA THR A 52 -2.83 -8.20 12.01
C THR A 52 -4.05 -8.45 12.89
N ALA A 53 -5.00 -7.50 12.95
CA ALA A 53 -6.23 -7.67 13.72
C ALA A 53 -7.09 -8.84 13.19
N ALA A 54 -7.15 -9.04 11.86
CA ALA A 54 -7.86 -10.18 11.29
C ALA A 54 -7.17 -11.51 11.63
N ILE A 55 -5.83 -11.54 11.69
CA ILE A 55 -5.05 -12.70 12.13
C ILE A 55 -5.34 -13.03 13.59
N ASP A 56 -5.41 -12.02 14.47
CA ASP A 56 -5.80 -12.18 15.87
C ASP A 56 -7.18 -12.83 16.00
N GLU A 57 -8.19 -12.30 15.30
CA GLU A 57 -9.55 -12.87 15.31
C GLU A 57 -9.60 -14.30 14.73
N TYR A 58 -8.82 -14.58 13.69
CA TYR A 58 -8.70 -15.93 13.15
C TYR A 58 -8.10 -16.90 14.18
N HIS A 59 -7.05 -16.47 14.87
CA HIS A 59 -6.43 -17.24 15.94
C HIS A 59 -7.40 -17.46 17.11
N ASP A 60 -8.20 -16.47 17.46
CA ASP A 60 -9.21 -16.63 18.50
C ASP A 60 -10.29 -17.64 18.14
N PHE A 61 -10.65 -17.74 16.85
CA PHE A 61 -11.61 -18.72 16.35
C PHE A 61 -11.03 -20.14 16.22
N TYR A 62 -9.86 -20.30 15.60
CA TYR A 62 -9.27 -21.61 15.28
C TYR A 62 -8.23 -22.11 16.28
N LYS A 63 -7.80 -21.27 17.24
CA LYS A 63 -6.71 -21.52 18.19
C LYS A 63 -5.37 -21.87 17.52
N LYS A 64 -5.19 -21.40 16.28
CA LYS A 64 -3.96 -21.51 15.49
C LYS A 64 -3.88 -20.36 14.50
N PHE A 65 -2.66 -19.98 14.11
CA PHE A 65 -2.46 -19.01 13.03
C PHE A 65 -2.62 -19.66 11.64
N PRO A 66 -2.90 -18.87 10.60
CA PRO A 66 -2.99 -19.37 9.22
C PRO A 66 -1.68 -20.02 8.76
N ALA A 67 -1.69 -21.33 8.48
CA ALA A 67 -0.49 -22.04 8.07
C ALA A 67 -0.33 -22.03 6.54
N LEU A 68 0.89 -21.81 6.04
CA LEU A 68 1.15 -21.74 4.59
C LEU A 68 1.23 -23.10 3.90
N ASP A 69 1.43 -24.17 4.66
CA ASP A 69 1.60 -25.56 4.21
C ASP A 69 0.29 -26.38 4.20
N ASP A 70 -0.82 -25.73 4.55
CA ASP A 70 -2.16 -26.31 4.53
C ASP A 70 -2.68 -26.54 3.08
N VAL A 71 -3.83 -27.22 2.91
CA VAL A 71 -4.43 -27.44 1.58
C VAL A 71 -5.17 -26.18 1.10
N TYR A 72 -4.81 -25.68 -0.09
CA TYR A 72 -5.41 -24.52 -0.75
C TYR A 72 -6.00 -24.88 -2.12
N PRO A 73 -6.98 -24.11 -2.63
CA PRO A 73 -7.43 -24.21 -4.01
C PRO A 73 -6.28 -24.04 -5.01
N SER A 74 -6.39 -24.64 -6.19
CA SER A 74 -5.46 -24.39 -7.30
C SER A 74 -5.58 -22.94 -7.77
N GLY A 75 -4.46 -22.25 -7.96
CA GLY A 75 -4.41 -20.80 -8.18
C GLY A 75 -3.64 -20.17 -7.03
N CYS A 76 -4.24 -20.20 -5.83
CA CYS A 76 -3.72 -19.65 -4.59
C CYS A 76 -2.29 -20.10 -4.22
N ASP A 77 -1.27 -19.40 -4.73
CA ASP A 77 0.13 -19.81 -4.66
C ASP A 77 0.96 -18.84 -3.81
N SER A 78 0.60 -17.56 -3.77
CA SER A 78 1.29 -16.56 -2.96
C SER A 78 0.94 -16.68 -1.48
N PRO A 79 1.87 -16.35 -0.56
CA PRO A 79 1.60 -16.34 0.87
C PRO A 79 0.41 -15.45 1.27
N ILE A 80 0.23 -14.32 0.56
CA ILE A 80 -0.81 -13.34 0.89
C ILE A 80 -2.20 -13.78 0.45
N GLU A 81 -2.34 -14.45 -0.69
CA GLU A 81 -3.63 -15.05 -1.09
C GLU A 81 -4.05 -16.11 -0.10
N LYS A 82 -3.11 -16.99 0.30
CA LYS A 82 -3.34 -18.05 1.27
C LYS A 82 -3.83 -17.47 2.59
N LEU A 83 -3.18 -16.41 3.05
CA LEU A 83 -3.61 -15.67 4.22
C LEU A 83 -5.02 -15.11 4.04
N TYR A 84 -5.25 -14.31 2.98
CA TYR A 84 -6.53 -13.64 2.74
C TYR A 84 -7.69 -14.65 2.64
N TYR A 85 -7.48 -15.77 1.96
CA TYR A 85 -8.42 -16.88 1.88
C TYR A 85 -8.76 -17.45 3.26
N ARG A 86 -7.75 -17.75 4.10
CA ARG A 86 -7.94 -18.32 5.45
C ARG A 86 -8.69 -17.36 6.36
N LEU A 87 -8.30 -16.10 6.37
CA LEU A 87 -8.96 -15.06 7.15
C LEU A 87 -10.43 -14.90 6.73
N GLY A 88 -10.74 -15.11 5.46
CA GLY A 88 -12.12 -15.14 4.95
C GLY A 88 -12.99 -16.29 5.46
N LEU A 89 -12.41 -17.35 6.04
CA LEU A 89 -13.14 -18.49 6.62
C LEU A 89 -13.60 -18.24 8.07
N ALA A 90 -12.96 -17.33 8.80
CA ALA A 90 -13.37 -16.93 10.15
C ALA A 90 -14.36 -15.75 10.05
N PRO A 91 -15.58 -15.83 10.64
CA PRO A 91 -16.60 -14.79 10.48
C PRO A 91 -16.17 -13.39 10.90
N ASP A 92 -15.44 -13.27 12.02
CA ASP A 92 -15.04 -11.97 12.56
C ASP A 92 -13.80 -11.41 11.86
N ALA A 93 -12.81 -12.26 11.56
CA ALA A 93 -11.69 -11.89 10.69
C ALA A 93 -12.17 -11.38 9.31
N LYS A 94 -13.16 -12.06 8.71
CA LYS A 94 -13.77 -11.63 7.43
C LYS A 94 -14.40 -10.24 7.51
N LYS A 95 -15.04 -9.88 8.63
CA LYS A 95 -15.59 -8.52 8.81
C LYS A 95 -14.48 -7.49 8.84
N ILE A 96 -13.39 -7.77 9.55
CA ILE A 96 -12.21 -6.89 9.63
C ILE A 96 -11.58 -6.69 8.25
N LEU A 97 -11.43 -7.76 7.46
CA LEU A 97 -10.94 -7.66 6.07
C LEU A 97 -11.80 -6.72 5.21
N GLY A 98 -13.09 -6.61 5.48
CA GLY A 98 -14.00 -5.68 4.80
C GLY A 98 -13.64 -4.20 4.96
N HIS A 99 -12.74 -3.86 5.89
CA HIS A 99 -12.23 -2.49 6.09
C HIS A 99 -10.97 -2.19 5.26
N ILE A 100 -10.37 -3.18 4.60
CA ILE A 100 -9.25 -2.94 3.68
C ILE A 100 -9.75 -2.05 2.53
N ASN A 101 -8.91 -1.08 2.15
CA ASN A 101 -9.21 -0.24 1.01
C ASN A 101 -9.28 -1.11 -0.26
N ARG A 102 -10.42 -1.09 -0.96
CA ARG A 102 -10.65 -1.92 -2.16
C ARG A 102 -9.61 -1.71 -3.26
N SER A 103 -8.96 -0.55 -3.34
CA SER A 103 -7.90 -0.32 -4.32
C SER A 103 -6.65 -1.16 -4.09
N LEU A 104 -6.51 -1.70 -2.89
CA LEU A 104 -5.40 -2.57 -2.46
C LEU A 104 -5.71 -4.05 -2.61
N ILE A 105 -6.91 -4.40 -3.08
CA ILE A 105 -7.30 -5.77 -3.37
C ILE A 105 -7.21 -5.93 -4.89
N LYS A 106 -6.22 -6.67 -5.36
CA LYS A 106 -5.98 -6.91 -6.78
C LYS A 106 -6.16 -8.39 -7.12
N ASN A 107 -6.14 -8.69 -8.41
CA ASN A 107 -5.97 -10.02 -8.97
C ASN A 107 -4.81 -9.84 -9.97
N ALA A 108 -3.59 -9.89 -9.45
CA ALA A 108 -2.37 -9.48 -10.14
C ALA A 108 -1.91 -10.52 -11.16
N ASP A 109 -2.18 -11.80 -10.89
CA ASP A 109 -1.80 -12.92 -11.76
C ASP A 109 -2.94 -13.45 -12.66
N GLY A 110 -4.20 -13.08 -12.36
CA GLY A 110 -5.38 -13.44 -13.14
C GLY A 110 -6.05 -14.76 -12.73
N ASP A 111 -5.72 -15.31 -11.56
CA ASP A 111 -6.20 -16.61 -11.09
C ASP A 111 -7.55 -16.57 -10.32
N ASP A 112 -8.11 -15.36 -10.17
CA ASP A 112 -9.34 -15.03 -9.43
C ASP A 112 -9.22 -15.08 -7.89
N PHE A 113 -8.01 -15.32 -7.36
CA PHE A 113 -7.68 -15.14 -5.95
C PHE A 113 -7.11 -13.74 -5.73
N PRO A 114 -7.69 -12.98 -4.78
CA PRO A 114 -7.25 -11.62 -4.60
C PRO A 114 -5.97 -11.52 -3.77
N GLU A 115 -4.98 -10.78 -4.28
CA GLU A 115 -3.80 -10.37 -3.52
C GLU A 115 -4.05 -9.03 -2.86
N VAL A 116 -3.69 -8.95 -1.58
CA VAL A 116 -3.61 -7.67 -0.89
C VAL A 116 -2.25 -7.06 -1.20
N VAL A 117 -2.28 -5.89 -1.83
CA VAL A 117 -1.08 -5.13 -2.19
C VAL A 117 -0.90 -3.90 -1.29
N ASP A 118 0.34 -3.46 -1.14
CA ASP A 118 0.65 -2.20 -0.51
C ASP A 118 0.30 -0.99 -1.40
N ALA A 119 0.55 0.20 -0.88
CA ALA A 119 0.20 1.43 -1.58
C ALA A 119 1.10 1.74 -2.80
N TRP A 120 2.18 0.98 -3.02
CA TRP A 120 3.00 1.01 -4.22
C TRP A 120 2.60 -0.07 -5.23
N GLY A 121 1.71 -0.98 -4.82
CA GLY A 121 1.10 -2.00 -5.66
C GLY A 121 1.85 -3.34 -5.64
N LYS A 122 2.81 -3.51 -4.73
CA LYS A 122 3.48 -4.78 -4.48
C LYS A 122 2.68 -5.57 -3.45
N GLU A 123 2.51 -6.87 -3.66
CA GLU A 123 1.86 -7.76 -2.69
C GLU A 123 2.56 -7.71 -1.32
N PHE A 124 1.79 -7.84 -0.24
CA PHE A 124 2.39 -8.04 1.07
C PHE A 124 3.02 -9.43 1.16
N ASP A 125 4.11 -9.55 1.91
CA ASP A 125 4.63 -10.86 2.33
C ASP A 125 3.99 -11.27 3.66
N TYR A 126 3.73 -12.57 3.80
CA TYR A 126 3.24 -13.19 5.02
C TYR A 126 4.21 -14.30 5.44
N SER A 127 4.76 -14.18 6.64
CA SER A 127 5.69 -15.15 7.20
C SER A 127 5.21 -15.66 8.55
N TYR A 128 5.14 -16.98 8.70
CA TYR A 128 4.82 -17.64 9.96
C TYR A 128 5.74 -18.84 10.17
N THR A 129 6.58 -18.78 11.21
CA THR A 129 7.60 -19.80 11.50
C THR A 129 7.18 -20.82 12.55
N GLY A 130 5.99 -20.70 13.16
CA GLY A 130 5.43 -21.69 14.08
C GLY A 130 4.95 -21.14 15.44
N VAL A 131 4.62 -22.08 16.34
CA VAL A 131 3.61 -21.98 17.42
C VAL A 131 3.85 -20.89 18.48
N GLU A 132 5.02 -20.24 18.55
CA GLU A 132 5.33 -19.31 19.65
C GLU A 132 5.45 -17.83 19.24
N ASN A 133 5.42 -17.50 17.95
CA ASN A 133 5.49 -16.11 17.50
C ASN A 133 4.24 -15.70 16.74
N PHE A 134 3.80 -14.47 16.96
CA PHE A 134 2.77 -13.87 16.11
C PHE A 134 3.28 -13.78 14.66
N PRO A 135 2.46 -14.12 13.65
CA PRO A 135 2.86 -14.03 12.26
C PRO A 135 3.28 -12.61 11.83
N VAL A 136 4.17 -12.52 10.87
CA VAL A 136 4.72 -11.26 10.39
C VAL A 136 4.15 -10.92 9.02
N ILE A 137 3.66 -9.68 8.86
CA ILE A 137 3.27 -9.08 7.59
C ILE A 137 4.30 -8.03 7.22
N THR A 138 4.80 -8.07 5.98
CA THR A 138 5.78 -7.08 5.48
C THR A 138 5.32 -6.49 4.15
N SER A 139 5.39 -5.17 4.01
CA SER A 139 5.38 -4.49 2.71
C SER A 139 6.80 -4.21 2.27
N ALA A 140 7.03 -4.32 0.96
CA ALA A 140 8.30 -4.04 0.32
C ALA A 140 8.56 -2.53 0.11
N GLY A 141 7.65 -1.67 0.60
CA GLY A 141 7.86 -0.23 0.56
C GLY A 141 7.91 0.37 -0.86
N PRO A 142 8.42 1.62 -0.97
CA PRO A 142 8.62 2.32 -2.23
C PRO A 142 9.45 1.61 -3.29
N ASP A 143 10.43 0.80 -2.90
CA ASP A 143 11.32 0.13 -3.86
C ASP A 143 10.76 -1.20 -4.40
N GLY A 144 9.77 -1.78 -3.71
CA GLY A 144 9.09 -3.00 -4.11
C GLY A 144 9.92 -4.27 -3.90
N ASP A 145 11.00 -4.21 -3.14
CA ASP A 145 11.96 -5.30 -2.92
C ASP A 145 12.08 -5.70 -1.44
N PHE A 146 11.85 -6.98 -1.15
CA PHE A 146 11.97 -7.49 0.22
C PHE A 146 13.42 -7.65 0.71
N GLY A 147 14.41 -7.36 -0.15
CA GLY A 147 15.83 -7.42 0.18
C GLY A 147 16.36 -8.84 0.28
N GLU A 148 15.86 -9.75 -0.56
CA GLU A 148 16.32 -11.15 -0.61
C GLU A 148 17.76 -11.26 -1.11
N THR A 149 18.15 -10.41 -2.08
CA THR A 149 19.49 -10.42 -2.69
C THR A 149 20.39 -9.28 -2.22
N ASP A 150 19.83 -8.23 -1.59
CA ASP A 150 20.55 -7.06 -1.11
C ASP A 150 19.93 -6.55 0.20
N PRO A 151 20.59 -6.72 1.36
CA PRO A 151 20.06 -6.28 2.65
C PRO A 151 19.78 -4.77 2.74
N GLY A 152 20.44 -3.93 1.93
CA GLY A 152 20.21 -2.48 1.91
C GLY A 152 18.80 -2.10 1.43
N LYS A 153 18.11 -3.02 0.75
CA LYS A 153 16.72 -2.84 0.30
C LYS A 153 15.67 -3.18 1.36
N LYS A 154 16.10 -3.54 2.57
CA LYS A 154 15.16 -3.70 3.70
C LYS A 154 14.90 -2.38 4.43
N GLU A 155 15.60 -1.31 4.08
CA GLU A 155 15.56 -0.04 4.83
C GLU A 155 14.19 0.66 4.77
N ASP A 156 13.42 0.47 3.70
CA ASP A 156 12.09 1.06 3.51
C ASP A 156 10.93 0.08 3.67
N ASN A 157 11.23 -1.19 3.99
CA ASN A 157 10.22 -2.19 4.31
C ASN A 157 9.43 -1.81 5.56
N ILE A 158 8.12 -2.05 5.50
CA ILE A 158 7.18 -1.76 6.59
C ILE A 158 6.66 -3.10 7.11
N THR A 159 7.02 -3.44 8.35
CA THR A 159 6.73 -4.75 8.94
C THR A 159 5.84 -4.62 10.18
N SER A 160 4.91 -5.57 10.38
CA SER A 160 4.16 -5.71 11.63
C SER A 160 5.12 -6.03 12.79
N ARG A 161 5.14 -5.19 13.82
CA ARG A 161 6.01 -5.37 15.00
C ARG A 161 5.55 -6.48 15.93
#